data_AF-K5CWY4-F1
#
_entry.id   AF-K5CWY4-F1
#
_cell.length_a   1.000
_cell.length_b   1.000
_cell.length_c   1.000
_cell.angle_alpha   90.00
_cell.angle_beta   90.00
_cell.angle_gamma   90.00
#
_symmetry.space_group_name_H-M   'P 1'
#
loop_
_entity.id
_entity.type
_entity.pdbx_description
1 polymer ?
#
loop_
_entity_poly.entity_id
_entity_poly.type
_entity_poly.pdbx_seq_one_letter_code
_entity_poly.pdbx_strand_id
1 'polypeptide(L)'
;MRQAAPPQRPEANRQEQFEQIKRRIHGKLVDKLDLSRVGDLQGDTLKREIRMVVEHLCDAEDTLLNRQERERIVDEVLDETFGLGPLELILKDPKVSDILINGPKNIYVEKGGQMQKTDVEFRDGKHLLQIIDRIVSKVGRRVDETCPMVDARLDDGSRVNAIIPPLALDGAAVSIRRFGSNPLRLEDLLNYRAFTPEMVMLLEGCIKARLNMIIAGGTGSGKTTLLNTLSSFIGHEDRIVTIEDAAELQLQQDHVVRLETRPPNIEGNGAVTATDLVKNALRMRPERIIIGECRGGETLDMLQAMNTGHDGSLTTIHANTPRDAIARLETLVMMSGFELPVKAIRQQVSGAVDVLIQANRLQGGPRRVTAITEVVGMEQDTIILQDIYRFNQKGINAEGKAHGQFVCSGVRPSFMDKLEAAGVRLPASAFRERVMMDA
;
A
#
# COMPACT_ATOMS: atom_id res chain seq x y z
N MET A 1 -18.34 36.35 -43.96
CA MET A 1 -18.19 36.61 -42.51
C MET A 1 -17.17 35.63 -41.95
N ARG A 2 -15.93 36.07 -41.71
CA ARG A 2 -14.94 35.26 -40.99
C ARG A 2 -15.23 35.41 -39.49
N GLN A 3 -15.63 34.33 -38.84
CA GLN A 3 -15.84 34.30 -37.39
C GLN A 3 -14.48 34.46 -36.70
N ALA A 4 -14.36 35.50 -35.87
CA ALA A 4 -13.21 35.71 -35.01
C ALA A 4 -13.24 34.68 -33.87
N ALA A 5 -12.08 34.06 -33.60
CA ALA A 5 -11.89 33.15 -32.48
C ALA A 5 -12.13 33.88 -31.14
N PRO A 6 -12.67 33.20 -30.11
CA PRO A 6 -12.93 33.81 -28.82
C PRO A 6 -11.62 34.21 -28.11
N PRO A 7 -11.60 35.31 -27.33
CA PRO A 7 -10.41 35.75 -26.63
C PRO A 7 -9.99 34.76 -25.54
N GLN A 8 -8.72 34.33 -25.56
CA GLN A 8 -8.12 33.51 -24.51
C GLN A 8 -8.07 34.29 -23.19
N ARG A 9 -8.33 33.60 -22.07
CA ARG A 9 -8.37 34.21 -20.72
C ARG A 9 -6.97 34.71 -20.31
N PRO A 10 -6.86 35.86 -19.59
CA PRO A 10 -5.57 36.47 -19.23
C PRO A 10 -4.61 35.56 -18.45
N GLU A 11 -5.13 34.63 -17.64
CA GLU A 11 -4.34 33.70 -16.83
C GLU A 11 -3.60 32.65 -17.67
N ALA A 12 -4.20 32.18 -18.77
CA ALA A 12 -3.57 31.19 -19.65
C ALA A 12 -2.30 31.74 -20.32
N ASN A 13 -2.32 33.02 -20.68
CA ASN A 13 -1.19 33.70 -21.33
C ASN A 13 0.00 33.90 -20.37
N ARG A 14 -0.26 34.09 -19.08
CA ARG A 14 0.77 34.22 -18.04
C ARG A 14 1.42 32.87 -17.70
N GLN A 15 0.63 31.80 -17.68
CA GLN A 15 1.13 30.43 -17.46
C GLN A 15 2.03 29.98 -18.63
N GLU A 16 1.62 30.26 -19.88
CA GLU A 16 2.43 29.93 -21.06
C GLU A 16 3.76 30.71 -21.08
N GLN A 17 3.74 31.99 -20.70
CA GLN A 17 4.97 32.79 -20.56
C GLN A 17 5.89 32.23 -19.48
N PHE A 18 5.34 31.80 -18.34
CA PHE A 18 6.10 31.17 -17.26
C PHE A 18 6.83 29.90 -17.74
N GLU A 19 6.11 29.01 -18.44
CA GLU A 19 6.69 27.77 -19.00
C GLU A 19 7.76 28.04 -20.06
N GLN A 20 7.60 29.08 -20.88
CA GLN A 20 8.61 29.47 -21.87
C GLN A 20 9.89 29.97 -21.21
N ILE A 21 9.77 30.81 -20.18
CA ILE A 21 10.92 31.33 -19.42
C ILE A 21 11.65 30.18 -18.74
N LYS A 22 10.92 29.26 -18.09
CA LYS A 22 11.47 28.06 -17.46
C LYS A 22 12.29 27.23 -18.45
N ARG A 23 11.74 26.93 -19.63
CA ARG A 23 12.44 26.16 -20.67
C ARG A 23 13.74 26.83 -21.12
N ARG A 24 13.73 28.15 -21.27
CA ARG A 24 14.92 28.92 -21.69
C ARG A 24 16.01 28.90 -20.62
N ILE A 25 15.64 29.07 -19.35
CA ILE A 25 16.56 29.01 -18.22
C ILE A 25 17.14 27.61 -18.06
N HIS A 26 16.32 26.56 -18.12
CA HIS A 26 16.79 25.17 -18.06
C HIS A 26 17.76 24.84 -19.21
N GLY A 27 17.46 25.25 -20.45
CA GLY A 27 18.36 25.05 -21.58
C GLY A 27 19.74 25.68 -21.36
N LYS A 28 19.78 26.95 -20.93
CA LYS A 28 21.03 27.65 -20.59
C LYS A 28 21.77 27.02 -19.42
N LEU A 29 21.04 26.46 -18.45
CA LEU A 29 21.64 25.75 -17.32
C LEU A 29 22.34 24.48 -17.80
N VAL A 30 21.70 23.68 -18.65
CA VAL A 30 22.30 22.47 -19.24
C VAL A 30 23.52 22.81 -20.09
N ASP A 31 23.47 23.88 -20.89
CA ASP A 31 24.61 24.33 -21.70
C ASP A 31 25.81 24.80 -20.87
N LYS A 32 25.55 25.33 -19.66
CA LYS A 32 26.60 25.76 -18.71
C LYS A 32 27.05 24.64 -17.76
N LEU A 33 26.23 23.62 -17.56
CA LEU A 33 26.55 22.46 -16.73
C LEU A 33 27.37 21.47 -17.54
N ASP A 34 28.68 21.53 -17.36
CA ASP A 34 29.56 20.47 -17.81
C ASP A 34 29.38 19.24 -16.91
N LEU A 35 28.55 18.28 -17.36
CA LEU A 35 28.20 17.04 -16.65
C LEU A 35 29.42 16.21 -16.21
N SER A 36 30.59 16.47 -16.79
CA SER A 36 31.87 15.85 -16.44
C SER A 36 32.44 16.26 -15.07
N ARG A 37 31.98 17.37 -14.48
CA ARG A 37 32.46 17.90 -13.17
C ARG A 37 31.50 17.66 -12.00
N VAL A 38 30.36 17.03 -12.24
CA VAL A 38 29.27 16.85 -11.26
C VAL A 38 29.54 15.66 -10.30
N GLY A 39 30.53 14.82 -10.61
CA GLY A 39 30.81 13.58 -9.87
C GLY A 39 31.45 13.74 -8.48
N ASP A 40 32.05 14.90 -8.16
CA ASP A 40 32.92 15.06 -6.98
C ASP A 40 32.31 15.89 -5.83
N LEU A 41 31.11 16.44 -5.99
CA LEU A 41 30.47 17.32 -4.99
C LEU A 41 29.29 16.63 -4.30
N GLN A 42 29.24 16.74 -2.96
CA GLN A 42 28.10 16.29 -2.16
C GLN A 42 26.82 17.04 -2.56
N GLY A 43 25.70 16.32 -2.70
CA GLY A 43 24.48 16.78 -3.34
C GLY A 43 23.90 18.10 -2.82
N ASP A 44 24.07 18.41 -1.53
CA ASP A 44 23.57 19.66 -0.95
C ASP A 44 24.41 20.89 -1.31
N THR A 45 25.73 20.73 -1.44
CA THR A 45 26.63 21.81 -1.84
C THR A 45 26.43 22.14 -3.32
N LEU A 46 26.30 21.12 -4.16
CA LEU A 46 26.04 21.27 -5.59
C LEU A 46 24.68 21.95 -5.86
N LYS A 47 23.63 21.56 -5.12
CA LYS A 47 22.31 22.21 -5.22
C LYS A 47 22.38 23.70 -4.89
N ARG A 48 23.16 24.10 -3.88
CA ARG A 48 23.35 25.51 -3.52
C ARG A 48 24.08 26.29 -4.60
N GLU A 49 25.13 25.73 -5.18
CA GLU A 49 25.88 26.38 -6.27
C GLU A 49 25.00 26.57 -7.51
N ILE A 50 24.25 25.55 -7.89
CA ILE A 50 23.38 25.62 -9.07
C ILE A 50 22.20 26.55 -8.82
N ARG A 51 21.68 26.61 -7.60
CA ARG A 51 20.67 27.61 -7.22
C ARG A 51 21.17 29.03 -7.51
N MET A 52 22.41 29.36 -7.12
CA MET A 52 23.00 30.68 -7.39
C MET A 52 23.14 30.94 -8.90
N VAL A 53 23.51 29.92 -9.69
CA VAL A 53 23.61 30.03 -11.15
C VAL A 53 22.24 30.28 -11.78
N VAL A 54 21.19 29.56 -11.37
CA VAL A 54 19.83 29.74 -11.87
C VAL A 54 19.28 31.11 -11.48
N GLU A 55 19.51 31.55 -10.23
CA GLU A 55 19.15 32.89 -9.79
C GLU A 55 19.83 33.95 -10.67
N HIS A 56 21.13 33.82 -10.93
CA HIS A 56 21.85 34.74 -11.82
C HIS A 56 21.34 34.72 -13.27
N LEU A 57 20.94 33.56 -13.78
CA LEU A 57 20.32 33.44 -15.12
C LEU A 57 18.95 34.15 -15.17
N CYS A 58 18.15 34.09 -14.09
CA CYS A 58 16.89 34.83 -13.99
C CYS A 58 17.11 36.35 -14.01
N ASP A 59 18.16 36.84 -13.33
CA ASP A 59 18.51 38.28 -13.32
C ASP A 59 18.98 38.77 -14.69
N ALA A 60 19.77 37.95 -15.39
CA ALA A 60 20.33 38.29 -16.70
C ALA A 60 19.28 38.34 -17.83
N GLU A 61 18.09 37.79 -17.63
CA GLU A 61 17.04 37.69 -18.65
C GLU A 61 15.94 38.76 -18.56
N ASP A 62 16.07 39.73 -17.64
CA ASP A 62 15.12 40.83 -17.44
C ASP A 62 13.66 40.34 -17.43
N THR A 63 13.44 39.26 -16.68
CA THR A 63 12.15 38.59 -16.61
C THR A 63 11.19 39.40 -15.75
N LEU A 64 9.97 39.66 -16.22
CA LEU A 64 8.90 40.35 -15.47
C LEU A 64 8.28 39.46 -14.36
N LEU A 65 9.12 38.69 -13.67
CA LEU A 65 8.70 37.76 -12.64
C LEU A 65 8.74 38.45 -11.28
N ASN A 66 7.70 38.23 -10.48
CA ASN A 66 7.74 38.59 -9.07
C ASN A 66 8.64 37.61 -8.29
N ARG A 67 8.96 37.95 -7.04
CA ARG A 67 9.84 37.13 -6.20
C ARG A 67 9.34 35.68 -6.03
N GLN A 68 8.03 35.47 -5.88
CA GLN A 68 7.45 34.14 -5.70
C GLN A 68 7.55 33.31 -6.98
N GLU A 69 7.28 33.92 -8.14
CA GLU A 69 7.43 33.29 -9.45
C GLU A 69 8.90 32.90 -9.70
N ARG A 70 9.85 33.74 -9.30
CA ARG A 70 11.28 33.45 -9.42
C ARG A 70 11.72 32.30 -8.53
N GLU A 71 11.34 32.31 -7.25
CA GLU A 71 11.62 31.20 -6.33
C GLU A 71 11.03 29.89 -6.88
N ARG A 72 9.82 29.93 -7.44
CA ARG A 72 9.18 28.78 -8.07
C ARG A 72 9.96 28.25 -9.29
N ILE A 73 10.45 29.12 -10.19
CA ILE A 73 11.28 28.67 -11.33
C ILE A 73 12.56 28.02 -10.84
N VAL A 74 13.22 28.61 -9.85
CA VAL A 74 14.46 28.06 -9.28
C VAL A 74 14.23 26.65 -8.76
N ASP A 75 13.19 26.47 -7.94
CA ASP A 75 12.83 25.16 -7.38
C ASP A 75 12.46 24.15 -8.48
N GLU A 76 11.63 24.54 -9.46
CA GLU A 76 11.24 23.65 -10.55
C GLU A 76 12.41 23.26 -11.47
N VAL A 77 13.35 24.17 -11.75
CA VAL A 77 14.55 23.87 -12.56
C VAL A 77 15.52 22.95 -11.78
N LEU A 78 15.64 23.14 -10.46
CA LEU A 78 16.40 22.23 -9.61
C LEU A 78 15.77 20.84 -9.55
N ASP A 79 14.45 20.77 -9.44
CA ASP A 79 13.68 19.52 -9.45
C ASP A 79 13.81 18.80 -10.82
N GLU A 80 13.89 19.53 -11.93
CA GLU A 80 14.12 18.98 -13.27
C GLU A 80 15.56 18.45 -13.46
N THR A 81 16.54 19.16 -12.89
CA THR A 81 17.97 18.80 -12.99
C THR A 81 18.34 17.65 -12.05
N PHE A 82 17.84 17.66 -10.81
CA PHE A 82 18.27 16.74 -9.74
C PHE A 82 17.17 15.85 -9.16
N GLY A 83 15.90 16.26 -9.27
CA GLY A 83 14.75 15.56 -8.69
C GLY A 83 14.04 14.65 -9.70
N LEU A 84 12.73 14.53 -9.55
CA LEU A 84 11.85 13.77 -10.45
C LEU A 84 11.10 14.67 -11.45
N GLY A 85 11.61 15.89 -11.67
CA GLY A 85 11.03 16.86 -12.58
C GLY A 85 9.59 17.23 -12.20
N PRO A 86 8.63 17.23 -13.15
CA PRO A 86 7.24 17.60 -12.88
C PRO A 86 6.57 16.78 -11.77
N LEU A 87 7.05 15.55 -11.51
CA LEU A 87 6.49 14.69 -10.46
C LEU A 87 6.68 15.25 -9.04
N GLU A 88 7.71 16.04 -8.80
CA GLU A 88 7.98 16.62 -7.48
C GLU A 88 6.81 17.50 -6.99
N LEU A 89 6.14 18.21 -7.90
CA LEU A 89 4.95 19.01 -7.60
C LEU A 89 3.79 18.16 -7.08
N ILE A 90 3.62 16.96 -7.65
CA ILE A 90 2.56 16.03 -7.26
C ILE A 90 2.93 15.30 -5.97
N LEU A 91 4.19 14.89 -5.84
CA LEU A 91 4.72 14.18 -4.67
C LEU A 91 4.75 15.07 -3.42
N LYS A 92 4.83 16.39 -3.56
CA LYS A 92 4.71 17.33 -2.44
C LYS A 92 3.29 17.41 -1.85
N ASP A 93 2.23 16.99 -2.56
CA ASP A 93 0.85 17.02 -2.06
C ASP A 93 0.51 15.75 -1.25
N PRO A 94 0.39 15.82 0.10
CA PRO A 94 0.11 14.64 0.94
C PRO A 94 -1.29 14.03 0.72
N LYS A 95 -2.19 14.71 0.00
CA LYS A 95 -3.54 14.20 -0.30
C LYS A 95 -3.57 13.22 -1.48
N VAL A 96 -2.48 13.13 -2.24
CA VAL A 96 -2.36 12.21 -3.37
C VAL A 96 -1.99 10.82 -2.84
N SER A 97 -2.74 9.79 -3.21
CA SER A 97 -2.41 8.40 -2.89
C SER A 97 -1.74 7.66 -4.06
N ASP A 98 -2.21 7.92 -5.28
CA ASP A 98 -1.77 7.23 -6.48
C ASP A 98 -1.55 8.26 -7.62
N ILE A 99 -0.55 8.03 -8.46
CA ILE A 99 -0.22 8.84 -9.64
C ILE A 99 -0.16 7.91 -10.84
N LEU A 100 -0.98 8.15 -11.86
CA LEU A 100 -1.03 7.37 -13.09
C LEU A 100 -0.66 8.27 -14.27
N ILE A 101 0.40 7.89 -14.99
CA ILE A 101 0.94 8.62 -16.14
C ILE A 101 0.69 7.77 -17.38
N ASN A 102 -0.14 8.26 -18.29
CA ASN A 102 -0.46 7.60 -19.56
C ASN A 102 0.13 8.42 -20.71
N GLY A 103 1.46 8.54 -20.72
CA GLY A 103 2.20 9.44 -21.61
C GLY A 103 2.42 10.84 -21.03
N PRO A 104 3.22 11.68 -21.74
CA PRO A 104 3.79 12.90 -21.18
C PRO A 104 2.76 13.98 -20.78
N LYS A 105 1.55 13.97 -21.38
CA LYS A 105 0.52 15.00 -21.18
C LYS A 105 -0.74 14.51 -20.45
N ASN A 106 -0.78 13.23 -20.08
CA ASN A 106 -1.96 12.63 -19.47
C ASN A 106 -1.56 12.04 -18.11
N ILE A 107 -1.55 12.92 -17.11
CA ILE A 107 -1.25 12.56 -15.72
C ILE A 107 -2.55 12.64 -14.91
N TYR A 108 -2.81 11.59 -14.15
CA TYR A 108 -3.95 11.46 -13.26
C TYR A 108 -3.46 11.19 -11.84
N VAL A 109 -4.20 11.69 -10.85
CA VAL A 109 -3.93 11.45 -9.44
C VAL A 109 -5.19 10.98 -8.73
N GLU A 110 -5.02 10.09 -7.76
CA GLU A 110 -6.09 9.72 -6.84
C GLU A 110 -6.02 10.62 -5.60
N LYS A 111 -7.12 11.34 -5.32
CA LYS A 111 -7.30 12.12 -4.09
C LYS A 111 -8.60 11.69 -3.43
N GLY A 112 -8.50 11.16 -2.21
CA GLY A 112 -9.68 10.75 -1.43
C GLY A 112 -10.56 9.69 -2.11
N GLY A 113 -9.97 8.75 -2.87
CA GLY A 113 -10.72 7.68 -3.54
C GLY A 113 -11.23 8.04 -4.95
N GLN A 114 -10.92 9.24 -5.46
CA GLN A 114 -11.39 9.71 -6.77
C GLN A 114 -10.22 10.07 -7.68
N MET A 115 -10.28 9.61 -8.93
CA MET A 115 -9.31 9.94 -9.97
C MET A 115 -9.57 11.33 -10.54
N GLN A 116 -8.52 12.14 -10.63
CA GLN A 116 -8.56 13.51 -11.16
C GLN A 116 -7.41 13.71 -12.15
N LYS A 117 -7.68 14.35 -13.29
CA LYS A 117 -6.63 14.75 -14.23
C LYS A 117 -5.90 15.97 -13.66
N THR A 118 -4.57 15.98 -13.75
CA THR A 118 -3.74 17.10 -13.29
C THR A 118 -3.38 18.04 -14.43
N ASP A 119 -3.01 19.28 -14.10
CA ASP A 119 -2.43 20.26 -15.04
C ASP A 119 -0.91 20.10 -15.22
N VAL A 120 -0.30 19.16 -14.50
CA VAL A 120 1.13 18.86 -14.61
C VAL A 120 1.37 18.05 -15.88
N GLU A 121 2.39 18.43 -16.65
CA GLU A 121 2.80 17.75 -17.87
C GLU A 121 4.32 17.58 -17.94
N PHE A 122 4.77 16.51 -18.59
CA PHE A 122 6.14 16.40 -19.07
C PHE A 122 6.28 17.09 -20.42
N ARG A 123 7.48 17.63 -20.67
CA ARG A 123 7.84 18.27 -21.94
C ARG A 123 7.51 17.41 -23.16
N ASP A 124 7.97 16.16 -23.15
CA ASP A 124 7.80 15.18 -24.22
C ASP A 124 8.04 13.74 -23.71
N GLY A 125 7.83 12.75 -24.58
CA GLY A 125 8.05 11.35 -24.23
C GLY A 125 9.51 11.04 -23.88
N LYS A 126 10.47 11.76 -24.47
CA LYS A 126 11.90 11.63 -24.14
C LYS A 126 12.17 12.08 -22.71
N HIS A 127 11.59 13.20 -22.28
CA HIS A 127 11.71 13.67 -20.90
C HIS A 127 11.10 12.65 -19.93
N LEU A 128 9.93 12.09 -20.21
CA LEU A 128 9.35 11.04 -19.37
C LEU A 128 10.29 9.83 -19.24
N LEU A 129 10.87 9.35 -20.35
CA LEU A 129 11.83 8.25 -20.33
C LEU A 129 13.09 8.57 -19.50
N GLN A 130 13.60 9.79 -19.57
CA GLN A 130 14.75 10.23 -18.74
C GLN A 130 14.43 10.19 -17.24
N ILE A 131 13.22 10.58 -16.85
CA ILE A 131 12.79 10.51 -15.44
C ILE A 131 12.61 9.05 -15.00
N ILE A 132 12.03 8.20 -15.85
CA ILE A 132 11.91 6.76 -15.56
C ILE A 132 13.31 6.15 -15.37
N ASP A 133 14.25 6.43 -16.27
CA ASP A 133 15.62 5.91 -16.18
C ASP A 133 16.33 6.39 -14.89
N ARG A 134 16.12 7.64 -14.48
CA ARG A 134 16.63 8.19 -13.21
C ARG A 134 16.08 7.46 -11.98
N ILE A 135 14.77 7.17 -11.96
CA ILE A 135 14.13 6.41 -10.87
C ILE A 135 14.73 5.00 -10.79
N VAL A 136 14.84 4.34 -11.93
CA VAL A 136 15.22 2.94 -12.06
C VAL A 136 16.72 2.73 -11.79
N SER A 137 17.56 3.67 -12.20
CA SER A 137 19.00 3.66 -11.97
C SER A 137 19.36 3.75 -10.48
N LYS A 138 18.62 4.53 -9.67
CA LYS A 138 18.84 4.64 -8.22
C LYS A 138 18.67 3.31 -7.49
N VAL A 139 17.77 2.44 -7.96
CA VAL A 139 17.50 1.11 -7.38
C VAL A 139 18.29 -0.01 -8.08
N GLY A 140 19.26 0.34 -8.93
CA GLY A 140 20.12 -0.62 -9.64
C GLY A 140 19.37 -1.50 -10.64
N ARG A 141 18.24 -1.02 -11.18
CA ARG A 141 17.47 -1.71 -12.22
C ARG A 141 17.70 -1.04 -13.57
N ARG A 142 17.17 -1.62 -14.65
CA ARG A 142 17.23 -1.06 -16.01
C ARG A 142 15.87 -1.19 -16.70
N VAL A 143 15.58 -0.26 -17.60
CA VAL A 143 14.41 -0.29 -18.48
C VAL A 143 14.81 0.22 -19.86
N ASP A 144 14.65 -0.65 -20.86
CA ASP A 144 15.01 -0.39 -22.26
C ASP A 144 14.17 -1.27 -23.19
N GLU A 145 14.39 -1.19 -24.50
CA GLU A 145 13.59 -1.94 -25.48
C GLU A 145 13.69 -3.47 -25.32
N THR A 146 14.73 -3.98 -24.66
CA THR A 146 14.89 -5.42 -24.36
C THR A 146 14.18 -5.81 -23.07
N CYS A 147 14.14 -4.90 -22.09
CA CYS A 147 13.43 -5.04 -20.82
C CYS A 147 12.44 -3.88 -20.63
N PRO A 148 11.31 -3.88 -21.36
CA PRO A 148 10.41 -2.72 -21.43
C PRO A 148 9.49 -2.54 -20.21
N MET A 149 9.65 -3.35 -19.16
CA MET A 149 8.84 -3.32 -17.94
C MET A 149 9.75 -3.31 -16.72
N VAL A 150 9.40 -2.52 -15.72
CA VAL A 150 10.18 -2.43 -14.49
C VAL A 150 9.32 -2.05 -13.30
N ASP A 151 9.59 -2.70 -12.16
CA ASP A 151 9.16 -2.24 -10.84
C ASP A 151 10.33 -1.57 -10.14
N ALA A 152 10.09 -0.49 -9.40
CA ALA A 152 11.11 0.29 -8.72
C ALA A 152 10.54 0.96 -7.46
N ARG A 153 11.41 1.67 -6.73
CA ARG A 153 11.08 2.46 -5.55
C ARG A 153 11.64 3.85 -5.62
N LEU A 154 10.87 4.81 -5.12
CA LEU A 154 11.35 6.16 -4.84
C LEU A 154 12.03 6.20 -3.46
N ASP A 155 12.78 7.27 -3.22
CA ASP A 155 13.50 7.51 -1.95
C ASP A 155 12.52 7.63 -0.75
N ASP A 156 11.27 8.04 -0.99
CA ASP A 156 10.21 8.12 0.02
C ASP A 156 9.53 6.76 0.30
N GLY A 157 9.96 5.69 -0.38
CA GLY A 157 9.38 4.34 -0.27
C GLY A 157 8.22 4.07 -1.23
N SER A 158 7.77 5.06 -2.00
CA SER A 158 6.69 4.89 -2.98
C SER A 158 7.06 3.86 -4.03
N ARG A 159 6.08 3.07 -4.47
CA ARG A 159 6.28 2.05 -5.50
C ARG A 159 6.05 2.64 -6.86
N VAL A 160 6.90 2.27 -7.80
CA VAL A 160 6.79 2.69 -9.19
C VAL A 160 6.75 1.44 -10.06
N ASN A 161 5.73 1.34 -10.90
CA ASN A 161 5.70 0.41 -12.02
C ASN A 161 5.77 1.24 -13.30
N ALA A 162 6.62 0.85 -14.24
CA ALA A 162 6.72 1.51 -15.54
C ALA A 162 6.76 0.48 -16.68
N ILE A 163 6.10 0.84 -17.78
CA ILE A 163 6.11 0.10 -19.04
C ILE A 163 6.35 1.08 -20.19
N ILE A 164 7.28 0.72 -21.09
CA ILE A 164 7.71 1.57 -22.20
C ILE A 164 7.45 0.90 -23.56
N PRO A 165 7.54 1.64 -24.68
CA PRO A 165 7.54 1.04 -26.02
C PRO A 165 8.64 -0.03 -26.15
N PRO A 166 8.40 -1.11 -26.93
CA PRO A 166 7.28 -1.30 -27.86
C PRO A 166 5.99 -1.85 -27.24
N LEU A 167 5.97 -2.22 -25.95
CA LEU A 167 4.77 -2.80 -25.31
C LEU A 167 3.68 -1.76 -25.03
N ALA A 168 4.08 -0.55 -24.64
CA ALA A 168 3.17 0.56 -24.44
C ALA A 168 3.01 1.37 -25.75
N LEU A 169 2.01 1.04 -26.55
CA LEU A 169 1.80 1.59 -27.90
C LEU A 169 1.61 3.12 -27.90
N ASP A 170 0.94 3.65 -26.88
CA ASP A 170 0.65 5.09 -26.75
C ASP A 170 1.78 5.88 -26.06
N GLY A 171 2.95 5.26 -25.87
CA GLY A 171 4.09 5.82 -25.15
C GLY A 171 4.23 5.28 -23.72
N ALA A 172 5.27 5.70 -23.01
CA ALA A 172 5.57 5.20 -21.67
C ALA A 172 4.41 5.45 -20.69
N ALA A 173 4.05 4.41 -19.93
CA ALA A 173 3.07 4.47 -18.87
C ALA A 173 3.73 4.17 -17.52
N VAL A 174 3.34 4.92 -16.48
CA VAL A 174 3.91 4.80 -15.14
C VAL A 174 2.79 4.83 -14.11
N SER A 175 2.83 3.92 -13.16
CA SER A 175 1.95 3.90 -11.99
C SER A 175 2.78 4.06 -10.73
N ILE A 176 2.52 5.11 -9.95
CA ILE A 176 3.18 5.38 -8.68
C ILE A 176 2.15 5.25 -7.56
N ARG A 177 2.40 4.34 -6.63
CA ARG A 177 1.63 4.20 -5.41
C ARG A 177 2.41 4.80 -4.26
N ARG A 178 1.88 5.88 -3.67
CA ARG A 178 2.62 6.64 -2.66
C ARG A 178 2.76 5.90 -1.35
N PHE A 179 3.97 5.92 -0.80
CA PHE A 179 4.24 5.48 0.56
C PHE A 179 3.95 6.62 1.54
N GLY A 180 3.50 6.30 2.76
CA GLY A 180 3.31 7.32 3.80
C GLY A 180 2.07 8.21 3.67
N SER A 181 1.04 7.83 2.90
CA SER A 181 -0.28 8.42 3.12
C SER A 181 -0.72 8.08 4.55
N ASN A 182 -1.16 9.10 5.31
CA ASN A 182 -1.44 8.99 6.73
C ASN A 182 -2.32 7.75 7.00
N PRO A 183 -1.80 6.69 7.62
CA PRO A 183 -2.53 5.43 7.71
C PRO A 183 -3.83 5.65 8.48
N LEU A 184 -4.93 5.07 7.98
CA LEU A 184 -6.21 5.17 8.68
C LEU A 184 -6.05 4.64 10.11
N ARG A 185 -6.56 5.41 11.07
CA ARG A 185 -6.59 5.04 12.47
C ARG A 185 -7.85 4.25 12.78
N LEU A 186 -7.87 3.64 13.96
CA LEU A 186 -9.03 2.94 14.48
C LEU A 186 -10.27 3.83 14.51
N GLU A 187 -10.11 5.07 14.95
CA GLU A 187 -11.18 6.08 15.01
C GLU A 187 -11.78 6.35 13.63
N ASP A 188 -10.95 6.39 12.58
CA ASP A 188 -11.41 6.57 11.21
C ASP A 188 -12.28 5.39 10.77
N LEU A 189 -11.85 4.16 11.06
CA LEU A 189 -12.61 2.94 10.71
C LEU A 189 -13.94 2.86 11.46
N LEU A 190 -13.99 3.27 12.73
CA LEU A 190 -15.23 3.39 13.50
C LEU A 190 -16.15 4.48 12.93
N ASN A 191 -15.61 5.64 12.57
CA ASN A 191 -16.35 6.72 11.91
C ASN A 191 -16.93 6.29 10.56
N TYR A 192 -16.18 5.51 9.79
CA TYR A 192 -16.65 4.90 8.56
C TYR A 192 -17.64 3.75 8.79
N ARG A 193 -17.89 3.35 10.04
CA ARG A 193 -18.71 2.19 10.43
C ARG A 193 -18.22 0.87 9.82
N ALA A 194 -16.89 0.70 9.71
CA ALA A 194 -16.29 -0.53 9.19
C ALA A 194 -16.57 -1.75 10.08
N PHE A 195 -16.67 -1.54 11.39
CA PHE A 195 -17.05 -2.51 12.42
C PHE A 195 -17.59 -1.76 13.64
N THR A 196 -18.16 -2.46 14.62
CA THR A 196 -18.69 -1.85 15.86
C THR A 196 -17.62 -1.79 16.96
N PRO A 197 -17.79 -0.94 17.99
CA PRO A 197 -16.91 -0.93 19.15
C PRO A 197 -16.80 -2.29 19.86
N GLU A 198 -17.88 -3.07 19.94
CA GLU A 198 -17.86 -4.42 20.55
C GLU A 198 -17.01 -5.41 19.74
N MET A 199 -17.03 -5.29 18.40
CA MET A 199 -16.13 -6.05 17.54
C MET A 199 -14.67 -5.67 17.82
N VAL A 200 -14.36 -4.37 17.99
CA VAL A 200 -13.01 -3.91 18.34
C VAL A 200 -12.56 -4.49 19.67
N MET A 201 -13.40 -4.46 20.71
CA MET A 201 -13.04 -4.99 22.02
C MET A 201 -12.62 -6.47 21.94
N LEU A 202 -13.34 -7.26 21.15
CA LEU A 202 -12.97 -8.66 20.90
C LEU A 202 -11.61 -8.75 20.19
N LEU A 203 -11.44 -8.03 19.07
CA LEU A 203 -10.21 -8.10 18.25
C LEU A 203 -8.97 -7.60 19.01
N GLU A 204 -9.10 -6.52 19.78
CA GLU A 204 -8.06 -6.02 20.69
C GLU A 204 -7.70 -7.10 21.72
N GLY A 205 -8.71 -7.74 22.31
CA GLY A 205 -8.51 -8.85 23.22
C GLY A 205 -7.73 -9.99 22.58
N CYS A 206 -8.15 -10.42 21.38
CA CYS A 206 -7.48 -11.48 20.63
C CYS A 206 -6.00 -11.18 20.41
N ILE A 207 -5.66 -9.93 20.05
CA ILE A 207 -4.29 -9.50 19.77
C ILE A 207 -3.45 -9.45 21.05
N LYS A 208 -4.02 -8.98 22.16
CA LYS A 208 -3.37 -8.97 23.48
C LYS A 208 -3.14 -10.38 24.02
N ALA A 209 -4.09 -11.29 23.79
CA ALA A 209 -3.99 -12.70 24.13
C ALA A 209 -3.18 -13.53 23.14
N ARG A 210 -2.55 -12.88 22.13
CA ARG A 210 -1.71 -13.52 21.11
C ARG A 210 -2.45 -14.64 20.35
N LEU A 211 -3.73 -14.44 20.04
CA LEU A 211 -4.44 -15.32 19.10
C LEU A 211 -3.97 -15.07 17.68
N ASN A 212 -3.86 -16.13 16.91
CA ASN A 212 -3.46 -16.12 15.51
C ASN A 212 -4.67 -15.75 14.64
N MET A 213 -4.52 -14.72 13.80
CA MET A 213 -5.65 -14.15 13.06
C MET A 213 -5.34 -13.98 11.57
N ILE A 214 -6.35 -14.26 10.75
CA ILE A 214 -6.28 -14.12 9.30
C ILE A 214 -7.35 -13.16 8.83
N ILE A 215 -6.93 -12.12 8.08
CA ILE A 215 -7.83 -11.15 7.47
C ILE A 215 -8.10 -11.55 6.02
N ALA A 216 -9.30 -11.99 5.73
CA ALA A 216 -9.74 -12.43 4.42
C ALA A 216 -10.51 -11.32 3.68
N GLY A 217 -10.45 -11.30 2.35
CA GLY A 217 -11.19 -10.33 1.55
C GLY A 217 -10.74 -10.17 0.10
N GLY A 218 -11.64 -9.66 -0.74
CA GLY A 218 -11.35 -9.32 -2.14
C GLY A 218 -10.34 -8.17 -2.31
N THR A 219 -9.95 -7.90 -3.55
CA THR A 219 -9.10 -6.75 -3.88
C THR A 219 -9.80 -5.43 -3.52
N GLY A 220 -9.06 -4.51 -2.88
CA GLY A 220 -9.59 -3.22 -2.48
C GLY A 220 -10.58 -3.24 -1.30
N SER A 221 -10.73 -4.37 -0.60
CA SER A 221 -11.57 -4.47 0.62
C SER A 221 -10.96 -3.80 1.86
N GLY A 222 -9.67 -3.43 1.80
CA GLY A 222 -8.96 -2.78 2.90
C GLY A 222 -8.28 -3.73 3.88
N LYS A 223 -7.95 -4.96 3.49
CA LYS A 223 -7.30 -5.97 4.36
C LYS A 223 -6.02 -5.44 5.02
N THR A 224 -5.08 -4.93 4.23
CA THR A 224 -3.80 -4.40 4.74
C THR A 224 -4.03 -3.21 5.65
N THR A 225 -4.98 -2.33 5.32
CA THR A 225 -5.38 -1.20 6.18
C THR A 225 -5.95 -1.67 7.51
N LEU A 226 -6.81 -2.70 7.49
CA LEU A 226 -7.36 -3.30 8.70
C LEU A 226 -6.27 -3.96 9.54
N LEU A 227 -5.36 -4.72 8.91
CA LEU A 227 -4.21 -5.32 9.57
C LEU A 227 -3.37 -4.25 10.26
N ASN A 228 -3.01 -3.20 9.54
CA ASN A 228 -2.19 -2.10 10.04
C ASN A 228 -2.85 -1.32 11.18
N THR A 229 -4.19 -1.24 11.16
CA THR A 229 -4.94 -0.60 12.25
C THR A 229 -4.96 -1.50 13.49
N LEU A 230 -5.28 -2.78 13.30
CA LEU A 230 -5.36 -3.76 14.39
C LEU A 230 -3.98 -4.03 15.01
N SER A 231 -2.89 -3.96 14.24
CA SER A 231 -1.53 -4.12 14.75
C SER A 231 -1.15 -3.07 15.80
N SER A 232 -1.87 -1.95 15.90
CA SER A 232 -1.67 -0.96 16.97
C SER A 232 -1.98 -1.50 18.37
N PHE A 233 -2.74 -2.59 18.48
CA PHE A 233 -3.02 -3.28 19.75
C PHE A 233 -1.91 -4.23 20.19
N ILE A 234 -0.88 -4.45 19.36
CA ILE A 234 0.30 -5.24 19.72
C ILE A 234 1.11 -4.46 20.75
N GLY A 235 1.56 -5.12 21.82
CA GLY A 235 2.35 -4.49 22.88
C GLY A 235 3.69 -3.95 22.35
N HIS A 236 4.16 -2.82 22.90
CA HIS A 236 5.42 -2.18 22.49
C HIS A 236 6.68 -3.01 22.80
N GLU A 237 6.57 -4.00 23.70
CA GLU A 237 7.67 -4.90 24.06
C GLU A 237 7.86 -6.06 23.05
N ASP A 238 6.87 -6.32 22.18
CA ASP A 238 6.95 -7.40 21.20
C ASP A 238 7.92 -7.01 20.06
N ARG A 239 8.88 -7.88 19.74
CA ARG A 239 9.67 -7.81 18.51
C ARG A 239 8.87 -8.43 17.37
N ILE A 240 8.60 -7.62 16.36
CA ILE A 240 7.72 -7.98 15.26
C ILE A 240 8.55 -8.05 13.98
N VAL A 241 8.42 -9.14 13.22
CA VAL A 241 8.99 -9.25 11.88
C VAL A 241 7.85 -9.19 10.87
N THR A 242 7.85 -8.18 9.99
CA THR A 242 6.92 -8.09 8.87
C THR A 242 7.58 -8.61 7.60
N ILE A 243 6.82 -9.36 6.79
CA ILE A 243 7.27 -9.90 5.50
C ILE A 243 6.23 -9.53 4.46
N GLU A 244 6.63 -8.77 3.45
CA GLU A 244 5.72 -8.28 2.42
C GLU A 244 6.39 -8.38 1.04
N ASP A 245 5.61 -8.56 -0.03
CA ASP A 245 6.17 -8.45 -1.39
C ASP A 245 6.70 -7.05 -1.66
N ALA A 246 6.01 -6.09 -1.07
CA ALA A 246 6.51 -4.76 -0.90
C ALA A 246 5.94 -4.22 0.40
N ALA A 247 6.77 -3.52 1.18
CA ALA A 247 6.37 -3.01 2.48
C ALA A 247 5.21 -1.97 2.39
N GLU A 248 4.03 -2.31 2.89
CA GLU A 248 2.86 -1.41 3.09
C GLU A 248 2.63 -1.16 4.57
N LEU A 249 2.97 -2.12 5.43
CA LEU A 249 2.72 -2.03 6.86
C LEU A 249 3.59 -0.98 7.53
N GLN A 250 2.94 -0.20 8.39
CA GLN A 250 3.47 0.89 9.21
C GLN A 250 3.01 0.68 10.65
N LEU A 251 3.69 -0.24 11.31
CA LEU A 251 3.48 -0.55 12.72
C LEU A 251 3.98 0.58 13.62
N GLN A 252 3.31 0.77 14.76
CA GLN A 252 3.59 1.86 15.71
C GLN A 252 4.61 1.46 16.78
N GLN A 253 4.96 0.17 16.85
CA GLN A 253 5.94 -0.37 17.79
C GLN A 253 7.37 -0.04 17.35
N ASP A 254 8.30 0.08 18.32
CA ASP A 254 9.70 0.42 18.03
C ASP A 254 10.48 -0.78 17.49
N HIS A 255 10.23 -1.98 18.03
CA HIS A 255 10.95 -3.21 17.70
C HIS A 255 10.39 -3.93 16.47
N VAL A 256 10.34 -3.23 15.32
CA VAL A 256 9.82 -3.77 14.06
C VAL A 256 10.95 -3.99 13.05
N VAL A 257 11.10 -5.23 12.61
CA VAL A 257 11.97 -5.61 11.48
C VAL A 257 11.10 -5.76 10.24
N ARG A 258 11.35 -4.91 9.24
CA ARG A 258 10.61 -4.92 7.98
C ARG A 258 11.40 -5.66 6.91
N LEU A 259 10.88 -6.79 6.45
CA LEU A 259 11.46 -7.62 5.41
C LEU A 259 10.61 -7.55 4.14
N GLU A 260 11.30 -7.65 3.01
CA GLU A 260 10.69 -7.54 1.69
C GLU A 260 11.20 -8.60 0.74
N THR A 261 10.30 -9.19 -0.04
CA THR A 261 10.69 -10.14 -1.08
C THR A 261 11.47 -9.44 -2.19
N ARG A 262 12.32 -10.19 -2.88
CA ARG A 262 13.08 -9.69 -4.01
C ARG A 262 12.76 -10.55 -5.23
N PRO A 263 12.19 -9.99 -6.30
CA PRO A 263 12.03 -10.75 -7.54
C PRO A 263 13.42 -11.11 -8.12
N PRO A 264 13.51 -12.14 -8.97
CA PRO A 264 14.75 -12.46 -9.67
C PRO A 264 15.20 -11.28 -10.54
N ASN A 265 16.50 -11.20 -10.81
CA ASN A 265 17.04 -10.29 -11.81
C ASN A 265 16.66 -10.77 -13.24
N ILE A 266 17.07 -10.01 -14.25
CA ILE A 266 16.78 -10.31 -15.67
C ILE A 266 17.30 -11.70 -16.09
N GLU A 267 18.37 -12.17 -15.46
CA GLU A 267 18.97 -13.50 -15.69
C GLU A 267 18.27 -14.63 -14.91
N GLY A 268 17.19 -14.33 -14.18
CA GLY A 268 16.45 -15.29 -13.36
C GLY A 268 17.07 -15.57 -11.99
N ASN A 269 18.14 -14.89 -11.62
CA ASN A 269 18.94 -15.15 -10.42
C ASN A 269 18.60 -14.20 -9.27
N GLY A 270 18.91 -14.63 -8.03
CA GLY A 270 18.88 -13.76 -6.85
C GLY A 270 17.50 -13.45 -6.29
N ALA A 271 16.46 -14.21 -6.67
CA ALA A 271 15.16 -14.13 -6.03
C ALA A 271 15.26 -14.43 -4.52
N VAL A 272 14.50 -13.68 -3.72
CA VAL A 272 14.30 -13.94 -2.29
C VAL A 272 12.80 -13.99 -2.06
N THR A 273 12.28 -15.18 -1.81
CA THR A 273 10.84 -15.41 -1.68
C THR A 273 10.33 -15.11 -0.28
N ALA A 274 9.01 -14.98 -0.12
CA ALA A 274 8.41 -14.88 1.21
C ALA A 274 8.74 -16.11 2.08
N THR A 275 8.80 -17.31 1.48
CA THR A 275 9.23 -18.55 2.14
C THR A 275 10.65 -18.43 2.72
N ASP A 276 11.59 -17.89 1.95
CA ASP A 276 12.97 -17.69 2.41
C ASP A 276 13.02 -16.74 3.62
N LEU A 277 12.22 -15.66 3.55
CA LEU A 277 12.13 -14.67 4.62
C LEU A 277 11.46 -15.23 5.88
N VAL A 278 10.41 -16.04 5.76
CA VAL A 278 9.75 -16.68 6.93
C VAL A 278 10.74 -17.60 7.63
N LYS A 279 11.45 -18.45 6.88
CA LYS A 279 12.48 -19.35 7.44
C LYS A 279 13.61 -18.59 8.12
N ASN A 280 14.02 -17.46 7.55
CA ASN A 280 15.02 -16.60 8.17
C ASN A 280 14.47 -15.90 9.43
N ALA A 281 13.22 -15.42 9.39
CA ALA A 281 12.56 -14.72 10.49
C ALA A 281 12.51 -15.58 11.76
N LEU A 282 12.30 -16.89 11.65
CA LEU A 282 12.34 -17.83 12.78
C LEU A 282 13.68 -17.83 13.55
N ARG A 283 14.78 -17.37 12.94
CA ARG A 283 16.09 -17.23 13.58
C ARG A 283 16.33 -15.85 14.18
N MET A 284 15.42 -14.90 13.97
CA MET A 284 15.52 -13.52 14.43
C MET A 284 14.91 -13.31 15.82
N ARG A 285 14.48 -14.41 16.48
CA ARG A 285 13.76 -14.43 17.76
C ARG A 285 12.59 -13.43 17.78
N PRO A 286 11.64 -13.51 16.84
CA PRO A 286 10.46 -12.65 16.87
C PRO A 286 9.47 -13.16 17.92
N GLU A 287 8.78 -12.24 18.61
CA GLU A 287 7.56 -12.58 19.33
C GLU A 287 6.38 -12.76 18.36
N ARG A 288 6.37 -12.04 17.22
CA ARG A 288 5.34 -12.17 16.18
C ARG A 288 5.91 -12.10 14.78
N ILE A 289 5.35 -12.91 13.89
CA ILE A 289 5.61 -12.84 12.45
C ILE A 289 4.31 -12.37 11.77
N ILE A 290 4.41 -11.31 10.97
CA ILE A 290 3.29 -10.78 10.20
C ILE A 290 3.63 -10.91 8.72
N ILE A 291 2.83 -11.66 7.98
CA ILE A 291 2.94 -11.71 6.53
C ILE A 291 1.89 -10.76 5.97
N GLY A 292 2.30 -9.77 5.18
CA GLY A 292 1.39 -8.76 4.63
C GLY A 292 0.25 -9.40 3.84
N GLU A 293 0.57 -10.39 3.02
CA GLU A 293 -0.41 -11.20 2.30
C GLU A 293 0.17 -12.56 1.91
N CYS A 294 -0.53 -13.65 2.24
CA CYS A 294 -0.16 -14.98 1.76
C CYS A 294 -0.68 -15.22 0.34
N ARG A 295 0.22 -15.59 -0.57
CA ARG A 295 0.00 -15.82 -2.00
C ARG A 295 0.52 -17.17 -2.51
N GLY A 296 1.32 -17.89 -1.72
CA GLY A 296 1.95 -19.14 -2.13
C GLY A 296 2.39 -20.02 -0.96
N GLY A 297 3.49 -20.74 -1.20
CA GLY A 297 4.01 -21.79 -0.32
C GLY A 297 4.43 -21.32 1.06
N GLU A 298 4.73 -20.03 1.25
CA GLU A 298 5.02 -19.42 2.56
C GLU A 298 3.88 -19.60 3.56
N THR A 299 2.66 -19.87 3.07
CA THR A 299 1.50 -20.18 3.91
C THR A 299 1.78 -21.39 4.81
N LEU A 300 2.47 -22.42 4.32
CA LEU A 300 2.80 -23.59 5.13
C LEU A 300 3.78 -23.23 6.25
N ASP A 301 4.86 -22.51 5.92
CA ASP A 301 5.84 -22.06 6.91
C ASP A 301 5.21 -21.13 7.95
N MET A 302 4.25 -20.29 7.53
CA MET A 302 3.49 -19.42 8.42
C MET A 302 2.62 -20.22 9.40
N LEU A 303 1.86 -21.19 8.92
CA LEU A 303 1.03 -22.06 9.77
C LEU A 303 1.91 -22.86 10.74
N GLN A 304 3.09 -23.30 10.30
CA GLN A 304 4.06 -23.93 11.19
C GLN A 304 4.57 -22.97 12.26
N ALA A 305 4.92 -21.73 11.90
CA ALA A 305 5.35 -20.72 12.87
C ALA A 305 4.27 -20.46 13.93
N MET A 306 3.01 -20.30 13.50
CA MET A 306 1.83 -20.17 14.37
C MET A 306 1.65 -21.35 15.32
N ASN A 307 1.93 -22.58 14.87
CA ASN A 307 1.87 -23.78 15.70
C ASN A 307 3.09 -23.99 16.62
N THR A 308 4.20 -23.28 16.38
CA THR A 308 5.50 -23.55 17.03
C THR A 308 6.02 -22.37 17.87
N GLY A 309 5.10 -21.69 18.56
CA GLY A 309 5.44 -20.70 19.59
C GLY A 309 5.67 -19.27 19.07
N HIS A 310 5.26 -18.97 17.85
CA HIS A 310 5.15 -17.60 17.32
C HIS A 310 3.69 -17.16 17.30
N ASP A 311 3.06 -17.24 18.47
CA ASP A 311 1.66 -16.90 18.68
C ASP A 311 1.38 -15.42 18.41
N GLY A 312 0.13 -15.09 18.09
CA GLY A 312 -0.28 -13.71 17.80
C GLY A 312 0.12 -13.24 16.42
N SER A 313 0.45 -14.17 15.52
CA SER A 313 0.79 -13.91 14.13
C SER A 313 -0.45 -13.46 13.34
N LEU A 314 -0.24 -12.53 12.40
CA LEU A 314 -1.29 -11.94 11.58
C LEU A 314 -0.95 -12.10 10.09
N THR A 315 -1.94 -12.36 9.25
CA THR A 315 -1.77 -12.26 7.80
C THR A 315 -3.05 -11.81 7.10
N THR A 316 -2.92 -11.47 5.83
CA THR A 316 -4.06 -11.29 4.93
C THR A 316 -4.11 -12.35 3.84
N ILE A 317 -5.31 -12.66 3.36
CA ILE A 317 -5.53 -13.61 2.26
C ILE A 317 -6.68 -13.16 1.36
N HIS A 318 -6.61 -13.50 0.08
CA HIS A 318 -7.73 -13.29 -0.83
C HIS A 318 -8.76 -14.40 -0.72
N ALA A 319 -9.95 -14.07 -0.22
CA ALA A 319 -11.12 -14.95 -0.18
C ALA A 319 -12.41 -14.14 -0.07
N ASN A 320 -13.51 -14.71 -0.55
CA ASN A 320 -14.81 -14.04 -0.58
C ASN A 320 -15.64 -14.29 0.69
N THR A 321 -15.38 -15.41 1.37
CA THR A 321 -16.03 -15.82 2.62
C THR A 321 -15.02 -16.48 3.57
N PRO A 322 -15.32 -16.59 4.88
CA PRO A 322 -14.48 -17.34 5.82
C PRO A 322 -14.23 -18.80 5.40
N ARG A 323 -15.24 -19.46 4.81
CA ARG A 323 -15.10 -20.83 4.31
C ARG A 323 -14.18 -20.89 3.08
N ASP A 324 -14.27 -19.92 2.18
CA ASP A 324 -13.34 -19.82 1.05
C ASP A 324 -11.92 -19.52 1.52
N ALA A 325 -11.74 -18.80 2.64
CA ALA A 325 -10.42 -18.54 3.21
C ALA A 325 -9.74 -19.84 3.65
N ILE A 326 -10.48 -20.78 4.26
CA ILE A 326 -9.95 -22.12 4.57
C ILE A 326 -9.54 -22.88 3.30
N ALA A 327 -10.42 -22.94 2.30
CA ALA A 327 -10.10 -23.60 1.03
C ALA A 327 -8.91 -22.94 0.31
N ARG A 328 -8.77 -21.62 0.44
CA ARG A 328 -7.64 -20.88 -0.09
C ARG A 328 -6.34 -21.23 0.64
N LEU A 329 -6.35 -21.32 1.96
CA LEU A 329 -5.19 -21.78 2.74
C LEU A 329 -4.76 -23.19 2.31
N GLU A 330 -5.71 -24.12 2.13
CA GLU A 330 -5.42 -25.46 1.59
C GLU A 330 -4.70 -25.38 0.24
N THR A 331 -5.21 -24.53 -0.66
CA THR A 331 -4.62 -24.33 -1.98
C THR A 331 -3.21 -23.76 -1.92
N LEU A 332 -2.99 -22.73 -1.09
CA LEU A 332 -1.69 -22.09 -0.95
C LEU A 332 -0.64 -23.02 -0.33
N VAL A 333 -1.04 -23.85 0.64
CA VAL A 333 -0.16 -24.88 1.21
C VAL A 333 0.25 -25.89 0.15
N MET A 334 -0.66 -26.32 -0.74
CA MET A 334 -0.30 -27.24 -1.83
C MET A 334 0.74 -26.64 -2.81
N MET A 335 0.86 -25.31 -2.87
CA MET A 335 1.87 -24.63 -3.70
C MET A 335 3.28 -24.63 -3.07
N SER A 336 3.44 -25.11 -1.83
CA SER A 336 4.75 -25.19 -1.18
C SER A 336 5.68 -26.26 -1.75
N GLY A 337 5.18 -27.12 -2.65
CA GLY A 337 5.92 -28.23 -3.24
C GLY A 337 6.01 -29.48 -2.35
N PHE A 338 5.32 -29.49 -1.21
CA PHE A 338 5.19 -30.68 -0.35
C PHE A 338 3.89 -31.41 -0.66
N GLU A 339 3.96 -32.73 -0.87
CA GLU A 339 2.78 -33.58 -1.01
C GLU A 339 2.23 -33.95 0.38
N LEU A 340 1.38 -33.09 0.93
CA LEU A 340 0.67 -33.36 2.19
C LEU A 340 -0.76 -33.82 1.90
N PRO A 341 -1.26 -34.87 2.60
CA PRO A 341 -2.67 -35.20 2.55
C PRO A 341 -3.53 -34.01 3.01
N VAL A 342 -4.64 -33.74 2.32
CA VAL A 342 -5.56 -32.61 2.64
C VAL A 342 -5.95 -32.58 4.12
N LYS A 343 -6.17 -33.75 4.73
CA LYS A 343 -6.46 -33.87 6.16
C LYS A 343 -5.36 -33.28 7.05
N ALA A 344 -4.09 -33.53 6.71
CA ALA A 344 -2.95 -33.00 7.47
C ALA A 344 -2.86 -31.47 7.30
N ILE A 345 -3.15 -30.95 6.11
CA ILE A 345 -3.21 -29.50 5.86
C ILE A 345 -4.31 -28.86 6.71
N ARG A 346 -5.50 -29.47 6.74
CA ARG A 346 -6.62 -28.99 7.58
C ARG A 346 -6.29 -29.02 9.06
N GLN A 347 -5.57 -30.05 9.53
CA GLN A 347 -5.10 -30.11 10.91
C GLN A 347 -4.12 -28.99 11.24
N GLN A 348 -3.20 -28.67 10.33
CA GLN A 348 -2.29 -27.53 10.48
C GLN A 348 -3.07 -26.20 10.56
N VAL A 349 -4.03 -25.97 9.67
CA VAL A 349 -4.86 -24.77 9.66
C VAL A 349 -5.69 -24.66 10.94
N SER A 350 -6.36 -25.74 11.33
CA SER A 350 -7.22 -25.76 12.51
C SER A 350 -6.47 -25.62 13.83
N GLY A 351 -5.21 -26.06 13.90
CA GLY A 351 -4.37 -25.87 15.08
C GLY A 351 -3.74 -24.48 15.16
N ALA A 352 -3.47 -23.87 14.00
CA ALA A 352 -2.75 -22.61 13.90
C ALA A 352 -3.65 -21.38 13.99
N VAL A 353 -4.83 -21.41 13.37
CA VAL A 353 -5.68 -20.22 13.18
C VAL A 353 -6.75 -20.21 14.25
N ASP A 354 -6.86 -19.13 15.04
CA ASP A 354 -7.94 -18.96 16.01
C ASP A 354 -9.12 -18.15 15.43
N VAL A 355 -8.82 -17.08 14.67
CA VAL A 355 -9.85 -16.13 14.20
C VAL A 355 -9.68 -15.75 12.73
N LEU A 356 -10.78 -15.80 11.98
CA LEU A 356 -10.93 -15.26 10.63
C LEU A 356 -11.71 -13.94 10.68
N ILE A 357 -11.15 -12.89 10.06
CA ILE A 357 -11.79 -11.58 9.91
C ILE A 357 -12.09 -11.36 8.44
N GLN A 358 -13.35 -11.36 8.04
CA GLN A 358 -13.76 -11.16 6.65
C GLN A 358 -14.01 -9.68 6.39
N ALA A 359 -13.25 -9.06 5.49
CA ALA A 359 -13.42 -7.68 5.05
C ALA A 359 -13.88 -7.62 3.59
N ASN A 360 -14.97 -6.90 3.31
CA ASN A 360 -15.51 -6.73 1.96
C ASN A 360 -15.69 -5.25 1.62
N ARG A 361 -15.45 -4.90 0.35
CA ARG A 361 -15.94 -3.66 -0.25
C ARG A 361 -17.34 -3.93 -0.78
N LEU A 362 -18.34 -3.28 -0.19
CA LEU A 362 -19.72 -3.39 -0.62
C LEU A 362 -20.01 -2.47 -1.81
N GLN A 363 -21.15 -2.69 -2.46
CA GLN A 363 -21.61 -1.84 -3.55
C GLN A 363 -21.76 -0.38 -3.08
N GLY A 364 -21.34 0.56 -3.93
CA GLY A 364 -21.29 1.98 -3.59
C GLY A 364 -20.07 2.41 -2.79
N GLY A 365 -19.12 1.49 -2.56
CA GLY A 365 -17.80 1.80 -2.02
C GLY A 365 -17.51 1.54 -0.53
N PRO A 366 -18.48 1.42 0.41
CA PRO A 366 -18.14 1.25 1.81
C PRO A 366 -17.42 -0.07 2.07
N ARG A 367 -16.39 -0.03 2.91
CA ARG A 367 -15.64 -1.20 3.37
C ARG A 367 -16.17 -1.60 4.74
N ARG A 368 -16.45 -2.89 4.94
CA ARG A 368 -17.04 -3.45 6.17
C ARG A 368 -16.37 -4.77 6.53
N VAL A 369 -16.23 -5.03 7.82
CA VAL A 369 -15.92 -6.37 8.35
C VAL A 369 -17.22 -7.17 8.38
N THR A 370 -17.43 -8.02 7.39
CA THR A 370 -18.70 -8.73 7.20
C THR A 370 -18.84 -9.97 8.06
N ALA A 371 -17.73 -10.53 8.55
CA ALA A 371 -17.74 -11.62 9.53
C ALA A 371 -16.51 -11.57 10.42
N ILE A 372 -16.70 -11.93 11.70
CA ILE A 372 -15.63 -12.36 12.60
C ILE A 372 -15.99 -13.78 13.02
N THR A 373 -15.15 -14.72 12.63
CA THR A 373 -15.41 -16.17 12.69
C THR A 373 -14.31 -16.85 13.49
N GLU A 374 -14.69 -17.62 14.48
CA GLU A 374 -13.80 -18.52 15.21
C GLU A 374 -13.55 -19.80 14.41
N VAL A 375 -12.31 -20.28 14.43
CA VAL A 375 -11.95 -21.62 14.00
C VAL A 375 -11.92 -22.49 15.26
N VAL A 376 -12.96 -23.31 15.44
CA VAL A 376 -13.19 -24.05 16.70
C VAL A 376 -12.31 -25.31 16.76
N GLY A 377 -12.08 -25.94 15.62
CA GLY A 377 -11.41 -27.23 15.55
C GLY A 377 -11.77 -27.99 14.28
N MET A 378 -11.59 -29.31 14.32
CA MET A 378 -12.01 -30.22 13.25
C MET A 378 -12.99 -31.26 13.75
N GLU A 379 -14.03 -31.51 12.96
CA GLU A 379 -14.86 -32.70 13.07
C GLU A 379 -14.58 -33.59 11.86
N GLN A 380 -14.00 -34.77 12.11
CA GLN A 380 -13.51 -35.68 11.08
C GLN A 380 -12.49 -35.01 10.14
N ASP A 381 -12.94 -34.64 8.93
CA ASP A 381 -12.12 -34.01 7.90
C ASP A 381 -12.56 -32.56 7.59
N THR A 382 -13.50 -32.01 8.36
CA THR A 382 -14.04 -30.65 8.15
C THR A 382 -13.62 -29.72 9.28
N ILE A 383 -13.06 -28.56 8.93
CA ILE A 383 -12.81 -27.49 9.89
C ILE A 383 -14.14 -26.84 10.27
N ILE A 384 -14.40 -26.75 11.57
CA ILE A 384 -15.61 -26.19 12.14
C ILE A 384 -15.38 -24.69 12.38
N LEU A 385 -16.28 -23.90 11.80
CA LEU A 385 -16.26 -22.45 11.86
C LEU A 385 -17.49 -21.97 12.61
N GLN A 386 -17.32 -20.98 13.48
CA GLN A 386 -18.42 -20.39 14.24
C GLN A 386 -18.37 -18.88 14.17
N ASP A 387 -19.41 -18.27 13.60
CA ASP A 387 -19.43 -16.82 13.45
C ASP A 387 -19.86 -16.16 14.75
N ILE A 388 -19.05 -15.23 15.23
CA ILE A 388 -19.29 -14.44 16.44
C ILE A 388 -20.07 -13.18 16.07
N TYR A 389 -19.64 -12.53 14.99
CA TYR A 389 -20.27 -11.34 14.43
C TYR A 389 -20.46 -11.49 12.92
N ARG A 390 -21.57 -10.98 12.40
CA ARG A 390 -21.88 -10.94 10.96
C ARG A 390 -22.45 -9.59 10.55
N PHE A 391 -22.25 -9.22 9.30
CA PHE A 391 -22.98 -8.14 8.65
C PHE A 391 -24.07 -8.71 7.75
N ASN A 392 -25.32 -8.35 8.03
CA ASN A 392 -26.47 -8.70 7.22
C ASN A 392 -26.83 -7.53 6.29
N GLN A 393 -26.49 -7.64 5.01
CA GLN A 393 -26.85 -6.64 4.01
C GLN A 393 -28.36 -6.68 3.76
N LYS A 394 -29.04 -5.54 3.98
CA LYS A 394 -30.50 -5.42 3.82
C LYS A 394 -30.91 -5.02 2.40
N GLY A 395 -30.06 -4.26 1.71
CA GLY A 395 -30.34 -3.82 0.36
C GLY A 395 -29.38 -2.75 -0.12
N ILE A 396 -29.83 -2.01 -1.13
CA ILE A 396 -29.12 -0.87 -1.74
C ILE A 396 -30.03 0.34 -1.61
N ASN A 397 -29.47 1.48 -1.20
CA ASN A 397 -30.22 2.72 -1.05
C ASN A 397 -30.39 3.47 -2.38
N ALA A 398 -31.10 4.61 -2.38
CA ALA A 398 -31.37 5.39 -3.58
C ALA A 398 -30.10 5.92 -4.27
N GLU A 399 -29.01 6.13 -3.52
CA GLU A 399 -27.71 6.56 -4.04
C GLU A 399 -26.82 5.39 -4.54
N GLY A 400 -27.36 4.17 -4.60
CA GLY A 400 -26.62 3.00 -5.08
C GLY A 400 -25.62 2.41 -4.07
N LYS A 401 -25.72 2.80 -2.78
CA LYS A 401 -24.88 2.29 -1.69
C LYS A 401 -25.56 1.15 -0.95
N ALA A 402 -24.83 0.05 -0.76
CA ALA A 402 -25.27 -1.05 0.08
C ALA A 402 -25.39 -0.61 1.55
N HIS A 403 -26.46 -1.03 2.22
CA HIS A 403 -26.66 -0.82 3.65
C HIS A 403 -27.10 -2.11 4.33
N GLY A 404 -26.87 -2.21 5.63
CA GLY A 404 -27.16 -3.42 6.38
C GLY A 404 -26.97 -3.24 7.88
N GLN A 405 -26.85 -4.36 8.57
CA GLN A 405 -26.83 -4.40 10.02
C GLN A 405 -25.71 -5.32 10.52
N PHE A 406 -24.93 -4.85 11.48
CA PHE A 406 -24.05 -5.72 12.23
C PHE A 406 -24.86 -6.49 13.27
N VAL A 407 -24.65 -7.80 13.35
CA VAL A 407 -25.39 -8.73 14.20
C VAL A 407 -24.39 -9.57 15.01
N CYS A 408 -24.65 -9.70 16.30
CA CYS A 408 -23.99 -10.70 17.14
C CYS A 408 -24.78 -12.00 17.09
N SER A 409 -24.10 -13.14 16.89
CA SER A 409 -24.72 -14.45 16.75
C SER A 409 -25.23 -15.06 18.06
N GLY A 410 -24.92 -14.46 19.22
CA GLY A 410 -25.21 -15.06 20.52
C GLY A 410 -24.14 -16.05 21.01
N VAL A 411 -23.10 -16.28 20.20
CA VAL A 411 -22.04 -17.24 20.51
C VAL A 411 -20.98 -16.57 21.39
N ARG A 412 -20.67 -17.22 22.53
CA ARG A 412 -19.47 -16.93 23.30
C ARG A 412 -18.31 -17.78 22.75
N PRO A 413 -17.18 -17.17 22.34
CA PRO A 413 -16.06 -17.90 21.75
C PRO A 413 -15.42 -18.91 22.71
N SER A 414 -14.85 -19.99 22.18
CA SER A 414 -14.18 -21.00 23.01
C SER A 414 -12.84 -20.50 23.59
N PHE A 415 -12.17 -19.58 22.90
CA PHE A 415 -10.91 -18.96 23.34
C PHE A 415 -11.08 -17.89 24.45
N MET A 416 -12.26 -17.75 25.06
CA MET A 416 -12.49 -16.79 26.15
C MET A 416 -11.57 -17.01 27.36
N ASP A 417 -11.23 -18.25 27.68
CA ASP A 417 -10.32 -18.55 28.78
C ASP A 417 -8.89 -18.04 28.49
N LYS A 418 -8.45 -18.09 27.22
CA LYS A 418 -7.16 -17.52 26.79
C LYS A 418 -7.16 -16.00 26.97
N LEU A 419 -8.27 -15.32 26.63
CA LEU A 419 -8.43 -13.88 26.84
C LEU A 419 -8.33 -13.52 28.32
N GLU A 420 -9.06 -14.24 29.17
CA GLU A 420 -9.06 -13.99 30.62
C GLU A 420 -7.69 -14.26 31.25
N ALA A 421 -6.97 -15.29 30.82
CA ALA A 421 -5.60 -15.59 31.24
C ALA A 421 -4.60 -14.49 30.83
N ALA A 422 -4.84 -13.83 29.70
CA ALA A 422 -4.07 -12.66 29.25
C ALA A 422 -4.50 -11.35 29.94
N GLY A 423 -5.40 -11.41 30.93
CA GLY A 423 -5.90 -10.24 31.66
C GLY A 423 -6.98 -9.44 30.93
N VAL A 424 -7.52 -9.96 29.82
CA VAL A 424 -8.58 -9.32 29.06
C VAL A 424 -9.93 -9.89 29.47
N ARG A 425 -10.78 -9.05 30.08
CA ARG A 425 -12.15 -9.42 30.43
C ARG A 425 -13.15 -8.68 29.56
N LEU A 426 -13.90 -9.42 28.76
CA LEU A 426 -14.97 -8.88 27.92
C LEU A 426 -16.33 -9.02 28.62
N PRO A 427 -17.22 -8.02 28.54
CA PRO A 427 -18.53 -8.10 29.16
C PRO A 427 -19.40 -9.13 28.42
N ALA A 428 -20.20 -9.90 29.15
CA ALA A 428 -21.12 -10.89 28.55
C ALA A 428 -22.11 -10.26 27.55
N SER A 429 -22.43 -8.97 27.72
CA SER A 429 -23.27 -8.21 26.79
C SER A 429 -22.69 -8.08 25.38
N ALA A 430 -21.38 -8.24 25.19
CA ALA A 430 -20.74 -8.24 23.87
C ALA A 430 -21.18 -9.43 23.01
N PHE A 431 -21.57 -10.54 23.65
CA PHE A 431 -21.95 -11.79 22.97
C PHE A 431 -23.45 -12.08 23.04
N ARG A 432 -24.28 -11.12 23.45
CA ARG A 432 -25.73 -11.29 23.45
C ARG A 432 -26.26 -11.18 22.02
N GLU A 433 -27.05 -12.15 21.59
CA GLU A 433 -27.70 -12.12 20.27
C GLU A 433 -28.54 -10.83 20.11
N ARG A 434 -28.13 -9.97 19.18
CA ARG A 434 -28.79 -8.69 18.87
C ARG A 434 -28.28 -8.08 17.59
N VAL A 435 -29.07 -7.16 17.03
CA VAL A 435 -28.57 -6.15 16.08
C VAL A 435 -27.76 -5.12 16.87
N MET A 436 -26.52 -4.91 16.46
CA MET A 436 -25.57 -4.03 17.14
C MET A 436 -25.56 -2.62 16.56
N MET A 437 -25.62 -2.49 15.23
CA MET A 437 -25.53 -1.21 14.54
C MET A 437 -26.08 -1.29 13.12
N ASP A 438 -26.83 -0.27 12.70
CA ASP A 438 -27.19 -0.04 11.29
C ASP A 438 -26.07 0.71 10.58
N ALA A 439 -25.64 0.22 9.42
CA ALA A 439 -24.42 0.70 8.76
C ALA A 439 -24.42 0.67 7.24
#